data_AF-A0A354CTY5-F1
#
_entry.id   AF-A0A354CTY5-F1
#
_cell.length_a   1.000
_cell.length_b   1.000
_cell.length_c   1.000
_cell.angle_alpha   90.00
_cell.angle_beta   90.00
_cell.angle_gamma   90.00
#
_symmetry.space_group_name_H-M   'P 1'
#
loop_
_entity.id
_entity.type
_entity.pdbx_description
1 polymer ?
#
loop_
_entity_poly.entity_id
_entity_poly.type
_entity_poly.pdbx_seq_one_letter_code
_entity_poly.pdbx_strand_id
1 'polypeptide(L)' 'MFKAKAMIHSLNAQGEAKILHEKNNNDVIAEYNGKRCTAVFNPFVGLYYVDDIYGVLSDEHKCPVCGEHLE' A
#
# COMPACT_ATOMS: atom_id res chain seq x y z
N MET A 1 -2.09 -11.79 -0.27
CA MET A 1 -2.71 -10.59 0.34
C MET A 1 -2.96 -10.83 1.81
N PHE A 2 -2.73 -9.84 2.66
CA PHE A 2 -3.03 -9.92 4.09
C PHE A 2 -3.39 -8.53 4.63
N LYS A 3 -4.07 -8.48 5.78
CA LYS A 3 -4.34 -7.22 6.48
C LYS A 3 -3.19 -6.90 7.42
N ALA A 4 -2.80 -5.64 7.47
CA ALA A 4 -1.73 -5.15 8.33
C ALA A 4 -2.11 -3.81 8.95
N LYS A 5 -1.57 -3.55 10.14
CA LYS A 5 -1.58 -2.21 10.72
C LYS A 5 -0.58 -1.36 9.96
N ALA A 6 -0.99 -0.18 9.51
CA ALA A 6 -0.17 0.72 8.71
C ALA A 6 -0.40 2.17 9.12
N MET A 7 0.61 3.04 8.98
CA MET A 7 0.39 4.48 8.96
C MET A 7 -0.38 4.83 7.70
N ILE A 8 -1.54 5.45 7.85
CA ILE A 8 -2.35 5.91 6.72
C ILE A 8 -2.18 7.42 6.60
N HIS A 9 -1.83 7.91 5.40
CA HIS A 9 -1.53 9.32 5.17
C HIS A 9 -2.74 10.20 5.54
N SER A 10 -3.93 9.91 5.02
CA SER A 10 -5.13 10.72 5.28
C SER A 10 -5.58 10.74 6.75
N LEU A 11 -5.33 9.66 7.50
CA LEU A 11 -5.64 9.61 8.94
C LEU A 11 -4.57 10.26 9.80
N ASN A 12 -3.36 10.47 9.28
CA ASN A 12 -2.17 10.85 10.03
C ASN A 12 -1.97 10.00 11.31
N ALA A 13 -2.33 8.72 11.22
CA ALA A 13 -2.39 7.78 12.33
C ALA A 13 -2.30 6.33 11.82
N GLN A 14 -2.19 5.37 12.74
CA GLN A 14 -2.25 3.96 12.39
C GLN A 14 -3.70 3.52 12.11
N GLY A 15 -3.90 2.87 10.98
CA GLY A 15 -5.15 2.21 10.58
C GLY A 15 -4.89 0.78 10.10
N GLU A 16 -5.95 0.11 9.65
CA GLU A 16 -5.86 -1.18 8.96
C GLU A 16 -5.85 -0.95 7.44
N ALA A 17 -4.91 -1.58 6.74
CA ALA A 17 -4.87 -1.64 5.28
C ALA A 17 -4.65 -3.08 4.84
N LYS A 18 -5.07 -3.40 3.62
CA LYS A 18 -4.86 -4.72 3.01
C LYS A 18 -3.64 -4.62 2.09
N ILE A 19 -2.57 -5.31 2.43
CA ILE A 19 -1.38 -5.42 1.57
C ILE A 19 -1.70 -6.41 0.45
N LEU A 20 -1.71 -5.90 -0.78
CA LEU A 20 -2.01 -6.66 -1.99
C LEU A 20 -0.75 -7.31 -2.54
N HIS A 21 0.34 -6.54 -2.61
CA HIS A 21 1.61 -6.96 -3.18
C HIS A 21 2.77 -6.26 -2.48
N GLU A 22 3.91 -6.96 -2.34
CA GLU A 22 5.15 -6.43 -1.78
C GLU A 22 6.32 -7.02 -2.56
N LYS A 23 6.97 -6.22 -3.40
CA LYS A 23 8.16 -6.62 -4.16
C LYS A 23 9.42 -6.36 -3.34
N ASN A 24 9.47 -5.21 -2.65
CA ASN A 24 10.50 -4.82 -1.71
C ASN A 24 9.95 -3.71 -0.80
N ASN A 25 10.79 -3.24 0.13
CA ASN A 25 10.42 -2.24 1.13
C ASN A 25 9.86 -0.93 0.56
N ASN A 26 10.20 -0.53 -0.66
CA ASN A 26 9.69 0.70 -1.26
C ASN A 26 8.58 0.46 -2.29
N ASP A 27 8.31 -0.80 -2.62
CA ASP A 27 7.42 -1.22 -3.70
C ASP A 27 6.32 -2.11 -3.12
N VAL A 28 5.41 -1.50 -2.37
CA VAL A 28 4.25 -2.15 -1.78
C VAL A 28 2.98 -1.56 -2.39
N ILE A 29 2.00 -2.41 -2.66
CA ILE A 29 0.67 -2.01 -3.08
C ILE A 29 -0.29 -2.41 -1.97
N ALA A 30 -1.04 -1.43 -1.48
CA ALA A 30 -2.04 -1.59 -0.45
C ALA A 30 -3.42 -1.19 -0.98
N GLU A 31 -4.45 -1.69 -0.33
CA GLU A 31 -5.82 -1.25 -0.49
C GLU A 31 -6.30 -0.65 0.83
N TYR A 32 -6.84 0.57 0.74
CA TYR A 32 -7.44 1.29 1.86
C TYR A 32 -8.71 1.98 1.37
N ASN A 33 -9.82 1.77 2.09
CA ASN A 33 -11.15 2.28 1.72
C ASN A 33 -11.53 2.02 0.24
N GLY A 34 -11.22 0.82 -0.27
CA GLY A 34 -11.51 0.42 -1.65
C GLY A 34 -10.62 1.07 -2.72
N LYS A 35 -9.62 1.88 -2.32
CA LYS A 35 -8.64 2.47 -3.24
C LYS A 35 -7.33 1.69 -3.17
N ARG A 36 -6.81 1.30 -4.33
CA ARG A 36 -5.43 0.77 -4.44
C ARG A 36 -4.46 1.95 -4.42
N CYS A 37 -3.44 1.84 -3.59
CA CYS A 37 -2.46 2.89 -3.36
C CYS A 37 -1.06 2.30 -3.16
N THR A 38 -0.04 3.10 -3.43
CA THR A 38 1.33 2.73 -3.11
C THR A 38 1.56 2.81 -1.60
N ALA A 39 2.48 1.98 -1.14
CA ALA A 39 2.94 1.97 0.23
C ALA A 39 4.44 1.63 0.28
N VAL A 40 5.05 1.93 1.41
CA VAL A 40 6.41 1.50 1.73
C VAL A 40 6.42 0.76 3.07
N PHE A 41 7.19 -0.30 3.18
CA PHE A 41 7.47 -1.00 4.42
C PHE A 41 8.77 -0.48 5.05
N ASN A 42 8.67 0.03 6.28
CA ASN A 42 9.84 0.40 7.06
C ASN A 42 10.28 -0.79 7.93
N PRO A 43 11.39 -1.48 7.60
CA PRO A 43 11.83 -2.65 8.36
C PRO A 43 12.38 -2.32 9.76
N PHE A 44 12.80 -1.07 10.00
CA PHE A 44 13.32 -0.66 11.31
C PHE A 44 12.22 -0.51 12.35
N VAL A 45 11.02 -0.10 11.91
CA VAL A 45 9.84 0.07 12.77
C VAL A 45 8.85 -1.10 12.61
N GLY A 46 9.01 -1.90 11.57
CA GLY A 46 8.10 -3.01 11.25
C GLY A 46 6.72 -2.54 10.84
N LEU A 47 6.64 -1.42 10.10
CA LEU A 47 5.37 -0.75 9.81
C LEU A 47 5.26 -0.32 8.34
N TYR A 48 4.09 -0.50 7.75
CA TYR A 48 3.75 0.02 6.43
C TYR A 48 3.30 1.48 6.52
N TYR A 49 3.64 2.26 5.50
CA TYR A 49 3.21 3.64 5.31
C TYR A 49 2.45 3.69 3.98
N VAL A 50 1.14 3.85 4.05
CA VAL A 50 0.22 3.84 2.91
C VAL A 50 -0.07 5.28 2.48
N ASP A 51 0.21 5.59 1.22
CA ASP A 51 -0.04 6.92 0.64
C ASP A 51 -1.38 6.93 -0.10
N ASP A 52 -2.47 7.04 0.65
CA ASP A 52 -3.83 7.05 0.11
C ASP A 52 -4.30 8.42 -0.43
N ILE A 53 -3.39 9.42 -0.45
CA ILE A 53 -3.66 10.75 -1.00
C ILE A 53 -2.98 10.89 -2.37
N TYR A 54 -1.67 10.71 -2.43
CA TYR A 54 -0.89 10.95 -3.65
C TYR A 54 -0.47 9.65 -4.35
N GLY A 55 -0.40 8.55 -3.61
CA GLY A 55 -0.05 7.22 -4.11
C GLY A 55 -1.22 6.43 -4.69
N VAL A 56 -2.40 7.04 -4.87
CA VAL A 56 -3.59 6.36 -5.40
C VAL A 56 -3.36 5.95 -6.86
N LEU A 57 -3.63 4.69 -7.16
CA LEU A 57 -3.46 4.11 -8.48
C LEU A 57 -4.73 4.31 -9.31
N SER A 58 -4.57 4.81 -10.53
CA SER A 58 -5.68 5.00 -11.46
C SER A 58 -6.13 3.72 -12.15
N ASP A 59 -5.23 2.74 -12.29
CA ASP A 59 -5.51 1.43 -12.85
C ASP A 59 -5.49 0.41 -11.72
N GLU A 60 -6.65 -0.17 -11.44
CA GLU A 60 -6.79 -1.16 -10.39
C GLU A 60 -6.01 -2.43 -10.74
N HIS A 61 -5.83 -2.74 -12.02
CA HIS A 61 -5.47 -4.09 -12.45
C HIS A 61 -3.97 -4.28 -12.65
N LYS A 62 -3.17 -3.22 -12.60
CA LYS A 62 -1.73 -3.30 -12.89
C LYS A 62 -0.90 -2.58 -11.84
N CYS A 63 0.08 -3.27 -11.28
CA CYS A 63 1.09 -2.62 -10.46
C CYS A 63 1.93 -1.68 -11.35
N PRO A 64 1.95 -0.37 -11.13
CA PRO A 64 2.75 0.55 -11.97
C PRO A 64 4.26 0.37 -11.77
N VAL A 65 4.66 -0.35 -10.72
CA VAL A 65 6.07 -0.51 -10.34
C VAL A 65 6.70 -1.75 -10.97
N CYS A 66 6.02 -2.89 -10.96
CA CYS A 66 6.53 -4.14 -11.55
C CYS A 66 5.80 -4.55 -12.84
N GLY A 67 4.67 -3.92 -13.18
CA GLY A 67 3.86 -4.26 -14.34
C GLY A 67 3.05 -5.55 -14.17
N GLU A 68 3.14 -6.22 -13.02
CA GLU A 68 2.33 -7.41 -12.74
C GLU A 68 0.86 -7.05 -12.57
N HIS A 69 0.02 -7.98 -13.03
CA HIS A 69 -1.43 -7.87 -12.88
C HIS A 69 -1.78 -8.20 -11.43
N LEU A 70 -2.47 -7.28 -10.76
CA LEU A 70 -2.92 -7.48 -9.39
C LEU A 70 -4.36 -8.02 -9.45
N GLU A 71 -4.52 -9.35 -9.35
CA GLU A 71 -5.85 -10.00 -9.23
C GLU A 71 -6.62 -9.52 -8.00
#